data_AF-A0A2V7KUI0-F1
#
_entry.id   AF-A0A2V7KUI0-F1
#
_cell.length_a   1.000
_cell.length_b   1.000
_cell.length_c   1.000
_cell.angle_alpha   90.00
_cell.angle_beta   90.00
_cell.angle_gamma   90.00
#
_symmetry.space_group_name_H-M   'P 1'
#
loop_
_entity.id
_entity.type
_entity.pdbx_description
1 polymer ?
#
loop_
_entity_poly.entity_id
_entity_poly.type
_entity_poly.pdbx_seq_one_letter_code
_entity_poly.pdbx_strand_id
1 'polypeptide(L)'
;MTSAESGMSKHDVEFGDWFYQQIADAFIVKRTDWVDSIAARLQAGRAAAARHEVILILLSDMTAFTAPGRFIYVTGRLVEYCPGEAALAFVIAHELAHHDLGHLRYFPRWFREVGANWITEIIFLVVHGVQHFFYSPERESAADRYALDLCTRVGYDPTDCLQLFDQVEARLLDLGDIAGVYGPQESDDELLPTAPLMTKLRIWAWQRTRGYLPVRDRRRALEVYLSHGGGQG
;
A
#
# COMPACT_ATOMS: atom_id res chain seq x y z
N MET A 1 13.88 -6.59 24.69
CA MET A 1 15.08 -7.29 24.21
C MET A 1 15.23 -6.98 22.73
N THR A 2 16.25 -6.18 22.41
CA THR A 2 16.84 -5.89 21.08
C THR A 2 15.89 -5.72 19.89
N SER A 3 15.31 -4.53 19.73
CA SER A 3 14.87 -4.05 18.43
C SER A 3 16.13 -3.79 17.60
N ALA A 4 16.50 -4.73 16.74
CA ALA A 4 17.55 -4.49 15.75
C ALA A 4 17.10 -3.28 14.92
N GLU A 5 17.88 -2.20 14.94
CA GLU A 5 17.78 -1.13 13.96
C GLU A 5 18.11 -1.74 12.60
N SER A 6 17.08 -2.31 11.97
CA SER A 6 17.12 -2.82 10.61
C SER A 6 17.12 -1.61 9.66
N GLY A 7 18.24 -0.89 9.61
CA GLY A 7 18.47 0.10 8.56
C GLY A 7 18.37 -0.56 7.19
N MET A 8 17.96 0.20 6.17
CA MET A 8 17.93 -0.25 4.78
C MET A 8 19.28 -0.85 4.38
N SER A 9 19.29 -1.99 3.69
CA SER A 9 20.53 -2.58 3.24
C SER A 9 21.18 -1.69 2.16
N LYS A 10 22.51 -1.78 2.00
CA LYS A 10 23.22 -1.04 0.94
C LYS A 10 22.60 -1.28 -0.44
N HIS A 11 22.18 -2.51 -0.71
CA HIS A 11 21.52 -2.88 -1.95
C HIS A 11 20.18 -2.14 -2.12
N ASP A 12 19.38 -2.04 -1.07
CA ASP A 12 18.07 -1.36 -1.14
C ASP A 12 18.24 0.14 -1.34
N VAL A 13 19.25 0.75 -0.72
CA VAL A 13 19.60 2.16 -0.94
C VAL A 13 20.01 2.38 -2.39
N GLU A 14 20.92 1.57 -2.93
CA GLU A 14 21.37 1.69 -4.32
C GLU A 14 20.25 1.44 -5.33
N PHE A 15 19.35 0.48 -5.06
CA PHE A 15 18.18 0.23 -5.89
C PHE A 15 17.22 1.42 -5.84
N GLY A 16 16.90 1.92 -4.65
CA GLY A 16 15.96 3.01 -4.46
C GLY A 16 16.42 4.30 -5.11
N ASP A 17 17.70 4.65 -4.96
CA ASP A 17 18.28 5.83 -5.62
C ASP A 17 18.26 5.68 -7.15
N TRP A 18 18.59 4.50 -7.69
CA TRP A 18 18.48 4.24 -9.12
C TRP A 18 17.02 4.36 -9.61
N PHE A 19 16.08 3.73 -8.92
CA PHE A 19 14.66 3.73 -9.30
C PHE A 19 14.05 5.13 -9.22
N TYR A 20 14.45 5.93 -8.23
CA TYR A 20 14.09 7.34 -8.16
C TYR A 20 14.57 8.13 -9.38
N GLN A 21 15.80 7.92 -9.84
CA GLN A 21 16.28 8.58 -11.07
C GLN A 21 15.42 8.18 -12.28
N GLN A 22 15.04 6.89 -12.40
CA GLN A 22 14.16 6.44 -13.48
C GLN A 22 12.79 7.15 -13.44
N ILE A 23 12.21 7.29 -12.24
CA ILE A 23 10.95 8.03 -12.05
C ILE A 23 11.12 9.52 -12.41
N ALA A 24 12.21 10.15 -11.98
CA ALA A 24 12.48 11.56 -12.22
C ALA A 24 12.76 11.88 -13.70
N ASP A 25 13.35 10.93 -14.44
CA ASP A 25 13.60 11.05 -15.87
C ASP A 25 12.30 10.88 -16.70
N ALA A 26 11.34 10.08 -16.21
CA ALA A 26 10.11 9.75 -16.93
C ALA A 26 8.93 10.65 -16.57
N PHE A 27 8.85 11.16 -15.34
CA PHE A 27 7.67 11.85 -14.80
C PHE A 27 8.04 13.17 -14.11
N ILE A 28 7.07 14.09 -14.05
CA ILE A 28 7.21 15.29 -13.23
C ILE A 28 7.12 14.88 -11.76
N VAL A 29 8.24 15.04 -11.06
CA VAL A 29 8.35 14.87 -9.61
C VAL A 29 8.10 16.19 -8.90
N LYS A 30 7.27 16.17 -7.85
CA LYS A 30 6.98 17.32 -6.99
C LYS A 30 7.17 16.97 -5.52
N ARG A 31 7.50 17.99 -4.73
CA ARG A 31 7.43 17.97 -3.27
C ARG A 31 6.54 19.09 -2.78
N THR A 32 5.80 18.85 -1.70
CA THR A 32 4.92 19.85 -1.08
C THR A 32 5.05 19.77 0.42
N ASP A 33 5.10 20.94 1.08
CA ASP A 33 5.22 21.02 2.53
C ASP A 33 4.07 20.30 3.24
N TRP A 34 2.88 20.29 2.63
CA TRP A 34 1.72 19.59 3.18
C TRP A 34 1.94 18.08 3.24
N VAL A 35 2.34 17.43 2.13
CA VAL A 35 2.59 15.98 2.12
C VAL A 35 3.80 15.62 2.97
N ASP A 36 4.84 16.46 2.94
CA ASP A 36 6.02 16.29 3.78
C ASP A 36 5.66 16.37 5.28
N SER A 37 4.69 17.22 5.66
CA SER A 37 4.21 17.32 7.03
C SER A 37 3.45 16.08 7.50
N ILE A 38 2.62 15.47 6.63
CA ILE A 38 1.93 14.21 6.92
C ILE A 38 2.95 13.09 7.10
N ALA A 39 3.90 12.97 6.17
CA ALA A 39 4.96 11.97 6.22
C ALA A 39 5.84 12.14 7.47
N ALA A 40 6.17 13.38 7.85
CA ALA A 40 6.92 13.67 9.06
C ALA A 40 6.15 13.28 10.33
N ARG A 41 4.83 13.56 10.38
CA ARG A 41 3.97 13.19 11.50
C ARG A 41 3.91 11.67 11.68
N LEU A 42 3.65 10.92 10.60
CA LEU A 42 3.62 9.45 10.61
C LEU A 42 4.96 8.82 11.03
N GLN A 43 6.08 9.52 10.82
CA GLN A 43 7.43 9.03 11.08
C GLN A 43 8.11 9.72 12.27
N ALA A 44 7.36 10.43 13.12
CA ALA A 44 7.91 11.22 14.22
C ALA A 44 8.78 10.40 15.19
N GLY A 45 8.42 9.13 15.42
CA GLY A 45 9.19 8.20 16.26
C GLY A 45 10.40 7.55 15.59
N ARG A 46 10.67 7.81 14.31
CA ARG A 46 11.79 7.21 13.55
C ARG A 46 13.02 8.10 13.61
N ALA A 47 14.20 7.47 13.72
CA ALA A 47 15.47 8.11 13.48
C ALA A 47 15.52 8.67 12.04
N ALA A 48 16.17 9.83 11.85
CA ALA A 48 16.19 10.52 10.56
C ALA A 48 16.68 9.65 9.40
N ALA A 49 17.69 8.81 9.63
CA ALA A 49 18.26 7.90 8.63
C ALA A 49 17.33 6.73 8.23
N ALA A 50 16.29 6.46 9.02
CA ALA A 50 15.30 5.41 8.78
C ALA A 50 13.96 5.98 8.28
N ARG A 51 13.89 7.29 7.98
CA ARG A 51 12.69 7.91 7.42
C ARG A 51 12.65 7.73 5.91
N HIS A 52 11.46 7.49 5.40
CA HIS A 52 11.15 7.47 3.99
C HIS A 52 10.70 8.84 3.51
N GLU A 53 11.10 9.20 2.29
CA GLU A 53 10.69 10.41 1.59
C GLU A 53 9.46 10.10 0.73
N VAL A 54 8.41 10.93 0.86
CA VAL A 54 7.20 10.81 0.03
C VAL A 54 7.36 11.70 -1.19
N ILE A 55 7.26 11.10 -2.36
CA ILE A 55 7.50 11.73 -3.66
C ILE A 55 6.17 11.78 -4.40
N LEU A 56 5.74 12.99 -4.77
CA LEU A 56 4.58 13.16 -5.62
C LEU A 56 4.98 13.03 -7.08
N ILE A 57 4.29 12.16 -7.81
CA ILE A 57 4.52 11.96 -9.25
C ILE A 57 3.28 12.35 -10.04
N LEU A 58 3.48 13.09 -11.13
CA LEU A 58 2.39 13.39 -12.06
C LEU A 58 2.16 12.19 -12.99
N LEU A 59 1.25 11.31 -12.56
CA LEU A 59 0.80 10.13 -13.28
C LEU A 59 -0.73 10.08 -13.23
N SER A 60 -1.37 9.65 -14.32
CA SER A 60 -2.84 9.58 -14.45
C SER A 60 -3.49 8.50 -13.58
N ASP A 61 -2.73 7.50 -13.17
CA ASP A 61 -3.19 6.41 -12.33
C ASP A 61 -3.46 6.89 -10.91
N MET A 62 -4.59 6.47 -10.33
CA MET A 62 -4.90 6.67 -8.92
C MET A 62 -4.19 5.57 -8.13
N THR A 63 -2.93 5.79 -7.73
CA THR A 63 -2.13 4.76 -7.05
C THR A 63 -1.06 5.37 -6.13
N ALA A 64 -0.63 4.56 -5.17
CA ALA A 64 0.60 4.74 -4.43
C ALA A 64 1.38 3.43 -4.50
N PHE A 65 2.69 3.53 -4.41
CA PHE A 65 3.53 2.36 -4.41
C PHE A 65 4.88 2.64 -3.77
N THR A 66 5.53 1.55 -3.41
CA THR A 66 6.90 1.59 -2.98
C THR A 66 7.71 0.42 -3.54
N ALA A 67 9.02 0.58 -3.47
CA ALA A 67 10.01 -0.40 -3.87
C ALA A 67 11.17 -0.34 -2.85
N PRO A 68 12.11 -1.30 -2.85
CA PRO A 68 13.26 -1.25 -1.96
C PRO A 68 13.95 0.12 -1.99
N GLY A 69 14.23 0.67 -0.81
CA GLY A 69 14.88 1.97 -0.65
C GLY A 69 14.03 2.97 0.14
N ARG A 70 14.38 4.25 0.05
CA ARG A 70 13.85 5.30 0.93
C ARG A 70 12.63 6.03 0.40
N PHE A 71 12.14 5.71 -0.79
CA PHE A 71 11.10 6.50 -1.45
C PHE A 71 9.75 5.81 -1.43
N ILE A 72 8.71 6.58 -1.11
CA ILE A 72 7.30 6.23 -1.29
C ILE A 72 6.75 7.13 -2.37
N TYR A 73 6.09 6.56 -3.37
CA TYR A 73 5.55 7.30 -4.49
C TYR A 73 4.04 7.40 -4.35
N VAL A 74 3.51 8.62 -4.46
CA VAL A 74 2.08 8.90 -4.43
C VAL A 74 1.75 9.68 -5.69
N THR A 75 0.78 9.21 -6.49
CA THR A 75 0.39 9.96 -7.68
C THR A 75 -0.41 11.20 -7.32
N GLY A 76 -0.25 12.27 -8.10
CA GLY A 76 -1.10 13.46 -7.96
C GLY A 76 -2.58 13.11 -8.09
N ARG A 77 -2.93 12.15 -8.95
CA ARG A 77 -4.31 11.67 -9.10
C ARG A 77 -4.84 11.04 -7.81
N LEU A 78 -4.03 10.27 -7.07
CA LEU A 78 -4.48 9.71 -5.79
C LEU A 78 -4.74 10.80 -4.75
N VAL A 79 -3.89 11.82 -4.70
CA VAL A 79 -4.09 12.98 -3.80
C VAL A 79 -5.41 13.70 -4.09
N GLU A 80 -5.76 13.88 -5.37
CA GLU A 80 -7.03 14.52 -5.78
C GLU A 80 -8.27 13.74 -5.31
N TYR A 81 -8.18 12.41 -5.21
CA TYR A 81 -9.31 11.56 -4.81
C TYR A 81 -9.38 11.32 -3.30
N CYS A 82 -8.31 11.56 -2.54
CA CYS A 82 -8.32 11.35 -1.10
C CYS A 82 -9.33 12.30 -0.42
N PRO A 83 -10.30 11.79 0.36
CA PRO A 83 -11.30 12.61 1.06
C PRO A 83 -10.69 13.28 2.31
N GLY A 84 -9.65 14.07 2.11
CA GLY A 84 -8.94 14.80 3.16
C GLY A 84 -7.62 14.15 3.59
N GLU A 85 -7.01 14.78 4.60
CA GLU A 85 -5.65 14.46 5.06
C GLU A 85 -5.55 13.06 5.68
N ALA A 86 -6.54 12.63 6.47
CA ALA A 86 -6.51 11.35 7.17
C ALA A 86 -6.49 10.15 6.21
N ALA A 87 -7.24 10.23 5.10
CA ALA A 87 -7.23 9.22 4.06
C ALA A 87 -5.87 9.17 3.32
N LEU A 88 -5.29 10.33 3.01
CA LEU A 88 -3.94 10.39 2.42
C LEU A 88 -2.87 9.88 3.40
N ALA A 89 -3.00 10.20 4.69
CA ALA A 89 -2.13 9.67 5.73
C ALA A 89 -2.21 8.13 5.80
N PHE A 90 -3.42 7.56 5.67
CA PHE A 90 -3.61 6.10 5.63
C PHE A 90 -2.90 5.46 4.43
N VAL A 91 -2.98 6.05 3.23
CA VAL A 91 -2.22 5.59 2.05
C VAL A 91 -0.72 5.59 2.34
N ILE A 92 -0.17 6.70 2.84
CA ILE A 92 1.26 6.81 3.11
C ILE A 92 1.68 5.81 4.20
N ALA A 93 0.85 5.64 5.24
CA ALA A 93 1.07 4.69 6.32
C ALA A 93 1.03 3.23 5.83
N HIS A 94 0.18 2.92 4.84
CA HIS A 94 0.11 1.61 4.19
C HIS A 94 1.41 1.30 3.41
N GLU A 95 1.92 2.26 2.64
CA GLU A 95 3.22 2.10 1.96
C GLU A 95 4.39 1.99 2.95
N LEU A 96 4.37 2.74 4.05
CA LEU A 96 5.33 2.59 5.15
C LEU A 96 5.25 1.19 5.78
N ALA A 97 4.05 0.63 5.93
CA ALA A 97 3.86 -0.71 6.48
C ALA A 97 4.54 -1.80 5.63
N HIS A 98 4.57 -1.64 4.30
CA HIS A 98 5.29 -2.58 3.43
C HIS A 98 6.80 -2.59 3.69
N HIS A 99 7.40 -1.45 4.05
CA HIS A 99 8.79 -1.38 4.50
C HIS A 99 8.95 -2.03 5.88
N ASP A 100 8.14 -1.62 6.84
CA ASP A 100 8.30 -1.99 8.25
C ASP A 100 8.06 -3.49 8.51
N LEU A 101 7.10 -4.07 7.80
CA LEU A 101 6.80 -5.51 7.86
C LEU A 101 7.76 -6.34 6.96
N GLY A 102 8.65 -5.66 6.22
CA GLY A 102 9.62 -6.26 5.33
C GLY A 102 8.97 -7.01 4.16
N HIS A 103 7.82 -6.55 3.67
CA HIS A 103 7.15 -7.14 2.50
C HIS A 103 8.02 -7.02 1.24
N LEU A 104 8.88 -5.99 1.18
CA LEU A 104 9.80 -5.74 0.06
C LEU A 104 11.02 -6.67 0.02
N ARG A 105 11.25 -7.51 1.04
CA ARG A 105 12.38 -8.48 1.03
C ARG A 105 12.29 -9.49 -0.12
N TYR A 106 11.08 -9.69 -0.65
CA TYR A 106 10.79 -10.60 -1.77
C TYR A 106 10.90 -9.91 -3.13
N PHE A 107 11.23 -8.61 -3.15
CA PHE A 107 11.41 -7.87 -4.40
C PHE A 107 12.57 -8.48 -5.20
N PRO A 108 12.39 -8.80 -6.49
CA PRO A 108 13.42 -9.47 -7.26
C PRO A 108 14.66 -8.59 -7.44
N ARG A 109 15.84 -9.04 -6.96
CA ARG A 109 17.09 -8.26 -7.04
C ARG A 109 17.57 -8.04 -8.48
N TRP A 110 17.27 -8.97 -9.38
CA TRP A 110 17.62 -8.88 -10.81
C TRP A 110 16.89 -7.74 -11.54
N PHE A 111 15.87 -7.15 -10.93
CA PHE A 111 15.02 -6.15 -11.57
C PHE A 111 15.79 -4.89 -12.03
N ARG A 112 16.79 -4.46 -11.25
CA ARG A 112 17.69 -3.35 -11.64
C ARG A 112 18.52 -3.66 -12.87
N GLU A 113 18.99 -4.91 -13.01
CA GLU A 113 19.84 -5.33 -14.12
C GLU A 113 19.09 -5.33 -15.45
N VAL A 114 17.81 -5.72 -15.43
CA VAL A 114 16.92 -5.64 -16.59
C VAL A 114 16.59 -4.18 -16.96
N GLY A 115 16.58 -3.30 -15.96
CA GLY A 115 16.12 -1.93 -16.11
C GLY A 115 17.05 -0.87 -16.62
N ALA A 116 18.32 -1.19 -16.79
CA ALA A 116 19.29 -0.22 -17.26
C ALA A 116 18.95 0.36 -18.66
N ASN A 117 18.05 -0.27 -19.43
CA ASN A 117 17.70 0.15 -20.80
C ASN A 117 16.19 0.42 -21.02
N TRP A 118 15.33 0.30 -20.00
CA TRP A 118 13.86 0.30 -20.15
C TRP A 118 13.19 1.06 -19.00
N ILE A 119 13.19 2.39 -19.08
CA ILE A 119 12.77 3.27 -17.97
C ILE A 119 11.26 3.17 -17.71
N THR A 120 10.44 3.48 -18.73
CA THR A 120 8.98 3.58 -18.60
C THR A 120 8.31 2.23 -18.36
N GLU A 121 8.81 1.19 -19.00
CA GLU A 121 8.29 -0.17 -18.96
C GLU A 121 8.48 -0.79 -17.58
N ILE A 122 9.58 -0.46 -16.91
CA ILE A 122 9.82 -0.90 -15.56
C ILE A 122 8.93 -0.19 -14.56
N ILE A 123 8.71 1.10 -14.74
CA ILE A 123 7.79 1.83 -13.87
C ILE A 123 6.38 1.24 -14.03
N PHE A 124 5.95 1.00 -15.26
CA PHE A 124 4.70 0.31 -15.54
C PHE A 124 4.65 -1.08 -14.89
N LEU A 125 5.73 -1.87 -15.00
CA LEU A 125 5.79 -3.19 -14.41
C LEU A 125 5.73 -3.13 -12.87
N VAL A 126 6.41 -2.20 -12.21
CA VAL A 126 6.32 -2.02 -10.75
C VAL A 126 4.89 -1.68 -10.36
N VAL A 127 4.30 -0.66 -11.00
CA VAL A 127 2.95 -0.15 -10.69
C VAL A 127 1.87 -1.20 -10.92
N HIS A 128 1.95 -1.98 -12.01
CA HIS A 128 0.85 -2.86 -12.43
C HIS A 128 1.13 -4.36 -12.29
N GLY A 129 2.39 -4.78 -12.08
CA GLY A 129 2.79 -6.19 -12.17
C GLY A 129 3.52 -6.71 -10.93
N VAL A 130 4.57 -6.03 -10.48
CA VAL A 130 5.42 -6.52 -9.37
C VAL A 130 4.68 -6.45 -8.04
N GLN A 131 3.82 -5.45 -7.85
CA GLN A 131 2.95 -5.32 -6.68
C GLN A 131 2.27 -6.65 -6.31
N HIS A 132 1.67 -7.32 -7.30
CA HIS A 132 0.99 -8.62 -7.10
C HIS A 132 1.92 -9.75 -6.57
N PHE A 133 3.24 -9.68 -6.80
CA PHE A 133 4.19 -10.71 -6.34
C PHE A 133 4.56 -10.60 -4.86
N PHE A 134 4.53 -9.40 -4.28
CA PHE A 134 4.81 -9.21 -2.86
C PHE A 134 3.57 -8.89 -2.02
N TYR A 135 2.42 -8.67 -2.65
CA TYR A 135 1.11 -8.51 -2.01
C TYR A 135 0.37 -9.85 -1.97
N SER A 136 0.29 -10.42 -0.77
CA SER A 136 -0.67 -11.50 -0.50
C SER A 136 -1.80 -10.93 0.34
N PRO A 137 -3.01 -11.52 0.31
CA PRO A 137 -4.14 -11.04 1.11
C PRO A 137 -3.78 -10.83 2.59
N GLU A 138 -2.91 -11.68 3.14
CA GLU A 138 -2.43 -11.59 4.52
C GLU A 138 -1.48 -10.40 4.75
N ARG A 139 -0.58 -10.12 3.79
CA ARG A 139 0.34 -8.98 3.84
C ARG A 139 -0.39 -7.65 3.68
N GLU A 140 -1.36 -7.59 2.77
CA GLU A 140 -2.24 -6.44 2.58
C GLU A 140 -3.04 -6.15 3.84
N SER A 141 -3.65 -7.19 4.42
CA SER A 141 -4.40 -7.05 5.67
C SER A 141 -3.50 -6.64 6.85
N ALA A 142 -2.24 -7.08 6.86
CA ALA A 142 -1.26 -6.67 7.87
C ALA A 142 -0.83 -5.21 7.67
N ALA A 143 -0.60 -4.79 6.42
CA ALA A 143 -0.30 -3.41 6.07
C ALA A 143 -1.45 -2.46 6.43
N ASP A 144 -2.69 -2.84 6.11
CA ASP A 144 -3.90 -2.10 6.47
C ASP A 144 -4.04 -1.87 7.98
N ARG A 145 -3.86 -2.93 8.79
CA ARG A 145 -3.92 -2.81 10.26
C ARG A 145 -2.80 -1.93 10.80
N TYR A 146 -1.57 -2.15 10.34
CA TYR A 146 -0.42 -1.35 10.76
C TYR A 146 -0.59 0.13 10.38
N ALA A 147 -1.09 0.40 9.17
CA ALA A 147 -1.36 1.74 8.70
C ALA A 147 -2.40 2.44 9.58
N LEU A 148 -3.49 1.76 9.91
CA LEU A 148 -4.52 2.29 10.79
C LEU A 148 -3.98 2.58 12.19
N ASP A 149 -3.23 1.64 12.79
CA ASP A 149 -2.58 1.83 14.10
C ASP A 149 -1.62 3.02 14.08
N LEU A 150 -0.83 3.18 13.00
CA LEU A 150 0.09 4.28 12.85
C LEU A 150 -0.64 5.63 12.73
N CYS A 151 -1.69 5.70 11.92
CA CYS A 151 -2.54 6.88 11.77
C CYS A 151 -3.19 7.28 13.10
N THR A 152 -3.81 6.33 13.81
CA THR A 152 -4.46 6.59 15.10
C THR A 152 -3.44 7.03 16.15
N ARG A 153 -2.25 6.43 16.19
CA ARG A 153 -1.17 6.82 17.11
C ARG A 153 -0.74 8.27 16.96
N VAL A 154 -0.77 8.80 15.74
CA VAL A 154 -0.40 10.20 15.46
C VAL A 154 -1.59 11.17 15.46
N GLY A 155 -2.77 10.69 15.86
CA GLY A 155 -3.95 11.50 16.13
C GLY A 155 -4.92 11.65 14.96
N TYR A 156 -4.83 10.85 13.90
CA TYR A 156 -5.86 10.81 12.87
C TYR A 156 -7.07 9.99 13.34
N ASP A 157 -8.28 10.46 13.01
CA ASP A 157 -9.50 9.70 13.25
C ASP A 157 -9.51 8.47 12.33
N PRO A 158 -9.61 7.25 12.88
CA PRO A 158 -9.62 6.04 12.07
C PRO A 158 -10.80 6.01 11.08
N THR A 159 -11.94 6.61 11.41
CA THR A 159 -13.11 6.68 10.53
C THR A 159 -12.80 7.50 9.28
N ASP A 160 -12.09 8.62 9.42
CA ASP A 160 -11.67 9.47 8.30
C ASP A 160 -10.60 8.78 7.45
N CYS A 161 -9.71 7.99 8.05
CA CYS A 161 -8.78 7.13 7.30
C CYS A 161 -9.52 6.15 6.39
N LEU A 162 -10.59 5.52 6.90
CA LEU A 162 -11.36 4.51 6.16
C LEU A 162 -12.21 5.08 5.03
N GLN A 163 -12.41 6.40 4.93
CA GLN A 163 -13.13 7.01 3.81
C GLN A 163 -12.42 6.81 2.46
N LEU A 164 -11.11 6.50 2.46
CA LEU A 164 -10.38 6.10 1.25
C LEU A 164 -11.07 4.93 0.53
N PHE A 165 -11.59 3.96 1.28
CA PHE A 165 -12.18 2.75 0.70
C PHE A 165 -13.41 3.05 -0.15
N ASP A 166 -14.16 4.12 0.16
CA ASP A 166 -15.29 4.57 -0.68
C ASP A 166 -14.82 5.07 -2.05
N GLN A 167 -13.68 5.75 -2.10
CA GLN A 167 -13.11 6.26 -3.36
C GLN A 167 -12.50 5.14 -4.19
N VAL A 168 -11.84 4.18 -3.53
CA VAL A 168 -11.32 2.97 -4.20
C VAL A 168 -12.48 2.13 -4.74
N GLU A 169 -13.55 1.95 -3.96
CA GLU A 169 -14.75 1.25 -4.41
C GLU A 169 -15.36 1.92 -5.64
N ALA A 170 -15.64 3.24 -5.58
CA ALA A 170 -16.18 3.99 -6.71
C ALA A 170 -15.29 3.84 -7.96
N ARG A 171 -13.98 3.94 -7.78
CA ARG A 171 -13.02 3.79 -8.88
C ARG A 171 -13.03 2.40 -9.51
N LEU A 172 -13.13 1.34 -8.69
CA LEU A 172 -13.22 -0.04 -9.19
C LEU A 172 -14.51 -0.25 -9.98
N LEU A 173 -15.64 0.30 -9.51
CA LEU A 173 -16.91 0.25 -10.25
C LEU A 173 -16.84 0.99 -11.58
N ASP A 174 -16.24 2.18 -11.61
CA ASP A 174 -16.03 2.96 -12.85
C ASP A 174 -15.19 2.21 -13.88
N LEU A 175 -14.26 1.36 -13.41
CA LEU A 175 -13.43 0.48 -14.24
C LEU A 175 -14.14 -0.83 -14.63
N GLY A 176 -15.36 -1.07 -14.17
CA GLY A 176 -16.11 -2.31 -14.39
C GLY A 176 -15.59 -3.50 -13.56
N ASP A 177 -14.73 -3.24 -12.57
CA ASP A 177 -14.13 -4.27 -11.72
C ASP A 177 -15.04 -4.62 -10.53
N ILE A 178 -16.20 -5.21 -10.86
CA ILE A 178 -17.19 -5.66 -9.88
C ILE A 178 -16.59 -6.63 -8.88
N ALA A 179 -15.76 -7.56 -9.36
CA ALA A 179 -15.18 -8.57 -8.51
C ALA A 179 -14.19 -7.96 -7.49
N GLY A 180 -13.58 -6.80 -7.79
CA GLY A 180 -12.69 -6.09 -6.87
C GLY A 180 -13.45 -5.44 -5.72
N VAL A 181 -14.72 -5.13 -5.94
CA VAL A 181 -15.59 -4.55 -4.92
C VAL A 181 -16.22 -5.61 -4.05
N TYR A 182 -16.84 -6.61 -4.68
CA TYR A 182 -17.71 -7.59 -4.01
C TYR A 182 -17.06 -8.96 -3.79
N GLY A 183 -15.92 -9.23 -4.44
CA GLY A 183 -15.39 -10.58 -4.56
C GLY A 183 -15.94 -11.33 -5.78
N PRO A 184 -15.58 -12.61 -5.96
CA PRO A 184 -16.20 -13.43 -7.01
C PRO A 184 -17.73 -13.44 -6.83
N GLN A 185 -18.52 -13.61 -7.90
CA GLN A 185 -20.01 -13.54 -7.87
C GLN A 185 -20.68 -14.50 -6.86
N GLU A 186 -19.91 -15.41 -6.26
CA GLU A 186 -20.31 -16.39 -5.26
C GLU A 186 -20.01 -15.93 -3.81
N SER A 187 -19.48 -14.71 -3.63
CA SER A 187 -18.97 -14.13 -2.37
C SER A 187 -20.06 -13.79 -1.34
N ASP A 188 -21.27 -13.47 -1.79
CA ASP A 188 -22.34 -12.98 -0.90
C ASP A 188 -22.85 -14.04 0.10
N ASP A 189 -22.64 -15.34 -0.17
CA ASP A 189 -23.09 -16.46 0.68
C ASP A 189 -21.96 -17.17 1.49
N GLU A 190 -20.68 -16.77 1.35
CA GLU A 190 -19.55 -17.65 1.71
C GLU A 190 -18.67 -17.24 2.92
N LEU A 191 -19.09 -16.27 3.74
CA LEU A 191 -18.44 -15.96 5.04
C LEU A 191 -19.03 -16.71 6.24
N LEU A 192 -20.01 -17.60 6.02
CA LEU A 192 -20.53 -18.44 7.10
C LEU A 192 -19.50 -19.51 7.49
N PRO A 193 -19.29 -19.79 8.80
CA PRO A 193 -18.44 -20.88 9.26
C PRO A 193 -18.79 -22.23 8.61
N THR A 194 -20.06 -22.39 8.21
CA THR A 194 -20.67 -23.56 7.60
C THR A 194 -20.48 -23.70 6.08
N ALA A 195 -19.80 -22.76 5.40
CA ALA A 195 -19.64 -22.84 3.95
C ALA A 195 -18.84 -24.10 3.51
N PRO A 196 -19.17 -24.73 2.37
CA PRO A 196 -18.49 -25.93 1.88
C PRO A 196 -16.98 -25.73 1.69
N LEU A 197 -16.18 -26.78 1.89
CA LEU A 197 -14.71 -26.70 1.78
C LEU A 197 -14.25 -26.29 0.37
N MET A 198 -14.89 -26.79 -0.68
CA MET A 198 -14.54 -26.45 -2.09
C MET A 198 -14.79 -24.99 -2.42
N THR A 199 -15.89 -24.45 -1.90
CA THR A 199 -16.24 -23.03 -1.89
C THR A 199 -15.13 -22.19 -1.26
N LYS A 200 -14.72 -22.53 -0.03
CA LYS A 200 -13.63 -21.85 0.68
C LYS A 200 -12.31 -21.93 -0.07
N LEU A 201 -11.99 -23.09 -0.67
CA LEU A 201 -10.78 -23.29 -1.46
C LEU A 201 -10.79 -22.48 -2.77
N ARG A 202 -11.94 -22.32 -3.42
CA ARG A 202 -12.10 -21.52 -4.63
C ARG A 202 -11.96 -20.04 -4.35
N ILE A 203 -12.59 -19.54 -3.27
CA ILE A 203 -12.35 -18.16 -2.81
C ILE A 203 -10.88 -17.97 -2.46
N TRP A 204 -10.29 -18.88 -1.68
CA TRP A 204 -8.89 -18.80 -1.31
C TRP A 204 -7.98 -18.76 -2.54
N ALA A 205 -8.23 -19.62 -3.54
CA ALA A 205 -7.48 -19.63 -4.79
C ALA A 205 -7.67 -18.31 -5.56
N TRP A 206 -8.89 -17.78 -5.62
CA TRP A 206 -9.18 -16.50 -6.25
C TRP A 206 -8.46 -15.33 -5.57
N GLN A 207 -8.51 -15.26 -4.24
CA GLN A 207 -7.81 -14.26 -3.43
C GLN A 207 -6.30 -14.36 -3.65
N ARG A 208 -5.77 -15.59 -3.74
CA ARG A 208 -4.37 -15.85 -4.05
C ARG A 208 -3.98 -15.36 -5.44
N THR A 209 -4.82 -15.61 -6.45
CA THR A 209 -4.58 -15.17 -7.83
C THR A 209 -4.74 -13.67 -8.03
N ARG A 210 -5.47 -12.98 -7.15
CA ARG A 210 -5.67 -11.53 -7.22
C ARG A 210 -4.68 -10.74 -6.37
N GLY A 211 -4.20 -11.33 -5.28
CA GLY A 211 -3.22 -10.73 -4.36
C GLY A 211 -3.87 -9.85 -3.28
N TYR A 212 -5.10 -9.40 -3.48
CA TYR A 212 -5.86 -8.55 -2.56
C TYR A 212 -7.23 -9.15 -2.22
N LEU A 213 -7.70 -8.87 -1.00
CA LEU A 213 -9.11 -9.04 -0.64
C LEU A 213 -9.98 -7.98 -1.34
N PRO A 214 -11.28 -8.25 -1.56
CA PRO A 214 -12.22 -7.24 -2.04
C PRO A 214 -12.20 -5.99 -1.18
N VAL A 215 -12.39 -4.81 -1.79
CA VAL A 215 -12.27 -3.51 -1.09
C VAL A 215 -13.19 -3.42 0.13
N ARG A 216 -14.41 -3.97 0.02
CA ARG A 216 -15.38 -4.01 1.11
C ARG A 216 -14.96 -4.94 2.25
N ASP A 217 -14.34 -6.07 1.92
CA ASP A 217 -13.83 -7.00 2.92
C ASP A 217 -12.64 -6.42 3.68
N ARG A 218 -11.74 -5.70 2.99
CA ARG A 218 -10.64 -4.96 3.63
C ARG A 218 -11.16 -3.93 4.61
N ARG A 219 -12.13 -3.10 4.19
CA ARG A 219 -12.78 -2.10 5.05
C ARG A 219 -13.44 -2.77 6.26
N ARG A 220 -14.27 -3.80 6.03
CA ARG A 220 -14.96 -4.54 7.11
C ARG A 220 -13.97 -5.13 8.11
N ALA A 221 -12.85 -5.68 7.63
CA ALA A 221 -11.82 -6.24 8.51
C ALA A 221 -11.21 -5.16 9.44
N LEU A 222 -11.01 -3.94 8.95
CA LEU A 222 -10.55 -2.81 9.76
C LEU A 222 -11.61 -2.29 10.73
N GLU A 223 -12.88 -2.23 10.33
CA GLU A 223 -13.99 -1.86 11.22
C GLU A 223 -14.14 -2.87 12.37
N VAL A 224 -14.06 -4.17 12.07
CA VAL A 224 -14.02 -5.23 13.08
C VAL A 224 -12.81 -5.05 13.99
N TYR A 225 -11.62 -4.78 13.44
CA TYR A 225 -10.41 -4.55 14.22
C TYR A 225 -10.56 -3.35 15.20
N LEU A 226 -11.15 -2.24 14.76
CA LEU A 226 -11.43 -1.08 15.61
C LEU A 226 -12.40 -1.40 16.74
N SER A 227 -13.49 -2.13 16.45
CA SER A 227 -14.49 -2.51 17.46
C SER A 227 -13.94 -3.39 18.59
N HIS A 228 -12.85 -4.13 18.34
CA HIS A 228 -12.18 -4.97 19.33
C HIS A 228 -11.09 -4.21 20.11
N GLY A 229 -11.07 -2.86 20.03
CA GLY A 229 -10.13 -2.02 20.76
C GLY A 229 -8.73 -2.00 20.15
N GLY A 230 -8.67 -1.97 18.80
CA GLY A 230 -7.46 -2.04 17.98
C GLY A 230 -6.17 -1.55 18.65
N GLY A 231 -5.15 -2.41 18.62
CA GLY A 231 -3.77 -2.01 18.91
C GLY A 231 -3.48 -1.40 20.28
N GLN A 232 -4.22 -1.74 21.34
CA GLN A 232 -3.74 -1.47 22.71
C GLN A 232 -2.55 -2.39 23.04
N GLY A 233 -1.35 -1.98 22.62
CA GLY A 233 -0.07 -2.62 22.91
C GLY A 233 1.10 -1.68 22.64
#